data_AF-A0A7Y3D238-F1
#
_entry.id   AF-A0A7Y3D238-F1
#
_cell.length_a   1.000
_cell.length_b   1.000
_cell.length_c   1.000
_cell.angle_alpha   90.00
_cell.angle_beta   90.00
_cell.angle_gamma   90.00
#
_symmetry.space_group_name_H-M   'P 1'
#
loop_
_entity.id
_entity.type
_entity.pdbx_description
1 polymer ?
#
loop_
_entity_poly.entity_id
_entity_poly.type
_entity_poly.pdbx_seq_one_letter_code
_entity_poly.pdbx_strand_id
1 'polypeptide(L)'
;GMDENDWEGWKYLTEKIGDKVQLVGDDLFVTNVERLSRGIENDIANSILIKVNQIGTLTETIAAVNMAHNAGYTSVMSHRSGETEDNTIADLAVALNTGQIKTGSASRSDRMAKYNQLLRIEEELADVAYYPQEKAFKVN
;
A
#
# COMPACT_ATOMS: atom_id res chain seq x y z
N GLY A 1 -2.86 15.79 -4.90
CA GLY A 1 -3.85 14.93 -4.24
C GLY A 1 -5.14 15.70 -4.12
N MET A 2 -6.26 15.00 -3.99
CA MET A 2 -7.57 15.61 -3.76
C MET A 2 -8.01 15.32 -2.32
N ASP A 3 -9.04 16.02 -1.86
CA ASP A 3 -9.63 15.78 -0.53
C ASP A 3 -10.24 14.37 -0.43
N GLU A 4 -10.36 13.82 0.77
CA GLU A 4 -10.94 12.49 1.01
C GLU A 4 -12.43 12.38 0.64
N ASN A 5 -13.13 13.53 0.54
CA ASN A 5 -14.53 13.62 0.17
C ASN A 5 -14.76 14.15 -1.25
N ASP A 6 -13.70 14.56 -1.97
CA ASP A 6 -13.79 15.07 -3.34
C ASP A 6 -13.67 13.94 -4.38
N TRP A 7 -14.69 13.07 -4.41
CA TRP A 7 -14.74 11.90 -5.30
C TRP A 7 -14.73 12.28 -6.79
N GLU A 8 -15.40 13.38 -7.16
CA GLU A 8 -15.41 13.88 -8.53
C GLU A 8 -14.02 14.40 -8.94
N GLY A 9 -13.35 15.12 -8.04
CA GLY A 9 -11.98 15.56 -8.24
C GLY A 9 -10.99 14.40 -8.39
N TRP A 10 -11.14 13.36 -7.57
CA TRP A 10 -10.35 12.13 -7.68
C TRP A 10 -10.58 11.41 -9.01
N LYS A 11 -11.83 11.32 -9.47
CA LYS A 11 -12.16 10.74 -10.78
C LYS A 11 -11.51 11.53 -11.90
N TYR A 12 -11.69 12.86 -11.91
CA TYR A 12 -11.05 13.75 -12.88
C TYR A 12 -9.52 13.61 -12.89
N LEU A 13 -8.88 13.55 -11.71
CA LEU A 13 -7.44 13.34 -11.61
C LEU A 13 -7.02 11.98 -12.19
N THR A 14 -7.80 10.93 -11.93
CA THR A 14 -7.53 9.57 -12.43
C THR A 14 -7.64 9.51 -13.94
N GLU A 15 -8.67 10.11 -14.53
CA GLU A 15 -8.84 10.22 -15.98
C GLU A 15 -7.70 11.02 -16.66
N LYS A 16 -7.12 12.00 -15.96
CA LYS A 16 -6.08 12.86 -16.52
C LYS A 16 -4.69 12.25 -16.54
N ILE A 17 -4.31 11.50 -15.50
CA ILE A 17 -2.92 11.04 -15.31
C ILE A 17 -2.78 9.62 -14.76
N GLY A 18 -3.87 8.91 -14.48
CA GLY A 18 -3.83 7.59 -13.86
C GLY A 18 -3.19 6.51 -14.73
N ASP A 19 -3.04 6.76 -16.03
CA ASP A 19 -2.31 5.90 -16.98
C ASP A 19 -0.79 6.01 -16.85
N LYS A 20 -0.27 7.10 -16.29
CA LYS A 20 1.16 7.43 -16.21
C LYS A 20 1.69 7.53 -14.77
N VAL A 21 0.80 7.75 -13.81
CA VAL A 21 1.15 8.07 -12.43
C VAL A 21 0.35 7.19 -11.48
N GLN A 22 1.04 6.64 -10.48
CA GLN A 22 0.39 5.96 -9.37
C GLN A 22 -0.34 6.98 -8.48
N LEU A 23 -1.64 6.84 -8.37
CA LEU A 23 -2.53 7.64 -7.54
C LEU A 23 -2.93 6.80 -6.32
N VAL A 24 -2.33 7.09 -5.18
CA VAL A 24 -2.51 6.34 -3.94
C VAL A 24 -3.58 6.98 -3.07
N GLY A 25 -4.69 6.28 -2.84
CA GLY A 25 -5.71 6.68 -1.87
C GLY A 25 -5.32 6.28 -0.45
N ASP A 26 -5.03 7.26 0.41
CA ASP A 26 -4.84 7.08 1.86
C ASP A 26 -6.15 7.38 2.60
N ASP A 27 -6.39 8.64 2.95
CA ASP A 27 -7.63 9.09 3.62
C ASP A 27 -8.88 8.91 2.72
N LEU A 28 -8.70 8.85 1.40
CA LEU A 28 -9.78 8.48 0.47
C LEU A 28 -10.36 7.09 0.78
N PHE A 29 -9.52 6.10 1.11
CA PHE A 29 -9.97 4.72 1.30
C PHE A 29 -9.92 4.26 2.75
N VAL A 30 -9.08 4.85 3.60
CA VAL A 30 -8.88 4.52 5.03
C VAL A 30 -8.75 3.02 5.30
N THR A 31 -8.13 2.27 4.37
CA THR A 31 -8.04 0.79 4.43
C THR A 31 -9.43 0.10 4.56
N ASN A 32 -10.52 0.76 4.16
CA ASN A 32 -11.89 0.25 4.25
C ASN A 32 -12.35 -0.35 2.92
N VAL A 33 -12.82 -1.60 2.95
CA VAL A 33 -13.22 -2.37 1.76
C VAL A 33 -14.44 -1.79 1.04
N GLU A 34 -15.38 -1.14 1.72
CA GLU A 34 -16.55 -0.54 1.09
C GLU A 34 -16.15 0.70 0.29
N ARG A 35 -15.30 1.56 0.87
CA ARG A 35 -14.77 2.74 0.17
C ARG A 35 -13.86 2.33 -0.99
N LEU A 36 -13.03 1.30 -0.81
CA LEU A 36 -12.21 0.75 -1.88
C LEU A 36 -13.07 0.17 -3.01
N SER A 37 -14.12 -0.61 -2.70
CA SER A 37 -15.05 -1.15 -3.71
C SER A 37 -15.68 -0.01 -4.52
N ARG A 38 -16.17 1.03 -3.84
CA ARG A 38 -16.70 2.23 -4.52
C ARG A 38 -15.64 2.89 -5.41
N GLY A 39 -14.40 3.00 -4.96
CA GLY A 39 -13.30 3.55 -5.75
C GLY A 39 -13.06 2.76 -7.03
N ILE A 40 -12.98 1.43 -6.90
CA ILE A 40 -12.78 0.50 -8.02
C ILE A 40 -13.94 0.58 -9.02
N GLU A 41 -15.19 0.54 -8.55
CA GLU A 41 -16.40 0.59 -9.40
C GLU A 41 -16.52 1.89 -10.21
N ASN A 42 -15.87 2.96 -9.76
CA ASN A 42 -15.94 4.28 -10.37
C ASN A 42 -14.63 4.71 -11.06
N ASP A 43 -13.68 3.78 -11.23
CA ASP A 43 -12.35 4.04 -11.82
C ASP A 43 -11.60 5.19 -11.12
N ILE A 44 -11.60 5.17 -9.78
CA ILE A 44 -11.00 6.22 -8.94
C ILE A 44 -9.71 5.73 -8.30
N ALA A 45 -8.63 6.49 -8.52
CA ALA A 45 -7.26 6.14 -8.15
C ALA A 45 -6.80 4.84 -8.83
N ASN A 46 -5.60 4.38 -8.53
CA ASN A 46 -5.08 3.09 -9.03
C ASN A 46 -4.20 2.37 -7.98
N SER A 47 -4.21 2.87 -6.75
CA SER A 47 -3.47 2.33 -5.62
C SER A 47 -4.13 2.69 -4.28
N ILE A 48 -3.89 1.88 -3.26
CA ILE A 48 -4.34 2.10 -1.89
C ILE A 48 -3.16 2.08 -0.92
N LEU A 49 -3.15 3.02 0.04
CA LEU A 49 -2.25 2.96 1.19
C LEU A 49 -2.88 2.11 2.29
N ILE A 50 -2.20 1.03 2.68
CA ILE A 50 -2.71 0.05 3.64
C ILE A 50 -2.11 0.33 5.02
N LYS A 51 -2.98 0.61 6.00
CA LYS A 51 -2.61 0.80 7.41
C LYS A 51 -3.40 -0.17 8.26
N VAL A 52 -2.72 -1.19 8.79
CA VAL A 52 -3.33 -2.31 9.54
C VAL A 52 -4.27 -1.83 10.65
N ASN A 53 -3.86 -0.79 11.38
CA ASN A 53 -4.62 -0.24 12.50
C ASN A 53 -5.82 0.65 12.09
N GLN A 54 -5.99 1.01 10.81
CA GLN A 54 -7.19 1.71 10.35
C GLN A 54 -8.39 0.75 10.23
N ILE A 55 -8.13 -0.48 9.78
CA ILE A 55 -9.18 -1.50 9.61
C ILE A 55 -9.31 -2.41 10.83
N GLY A 56 -8.24 -2.57 11.62
CA GLY A 56 -8.29 -3.11 12.98
C GLY A 56 -7.90 -4.58 13.10
N THR A 57 -8.04 -5.40 12.04
CA THR A 57 -7.64 -6.82 12.05
C THR A 57 -6.74 -7.20 10.87
N LEU A 58 -5.96 -8.27 11.04
CA LEU A 58 -5.15 -8.84 9.96
C LEU A 58 -6.02 -9.43 8.85
N THR A 59 -7.12 -10.11 9.19
CA THR A 59 -8.04 -10.67 8.20
C THR A 59 -8.60 -9.60 7.28
N GLU A 60 -9.05 -8.48 7.82
CA GLU A 60 -9.59 -7.38 7.02
C GLU A 60 -8.50 -6.64 6.24
N THR A 61 -7.29 -6.53 6.80
CA THR A 61 -6.11 -6.01 6.08
C THR A 61 -5.82 -6.86 4.84
N ILE A 62 -5.79 -8.19 4.99
CA ILE A 62 -5.57 -9.13 3.89
C ILE A 62 -6.70 -9.03 2.87
N ALA A 63 -7.95 -8.90 3.31
CA ALA A 63 -9.11 -8.73 2.43
C ALA A 63 -9.00 -7.44 1.58
N ALA A 64 -8.59 -6.32 2.18
CA ALA A 64 -8.38 -5.06 1.47
C ALA A 64 -7.26 -5.17 0.42
N VAL A 65 -6.12 -5.79 0.78
CA VAL A 65 -5.00 -6.00 -0.17
C VAL A 65 -5.42 -6.90 -1.33
N ASN A 66 -6.12 -8.01 -1.05
CA ASN A 66 -6.59 -8.92 -2.09
C ASN A 66 -7.62 -8.27 -3.01
N MET A 67 -8.55 -7.48 -2.47
CA MET A 67 -9.52 -6.72 -3.27
C MET A 67 -8.81 -5.76 -4.23
N ALA A 68 -7.83 -4.99 -3.73
CA ALA A 68 -7.04 -4.09 -4.56
C ALA A 68 -6.28 -4.86 -5.66
N HIS A 69 -5.60 -5.95 -5.32
CA HIS A 69 -4.84 -6.74 -6.29
C HIS A 69 -5.73 -7.33 -7.39
N ASN A 70 -6.88 -7.88 -7.04
CA ASN A 70 -7.84 -8.45 -7.98
C ASN A 70 -8.43 -7.39 -8.94
N ALA A 71 -8.57 -6.15 -8.47
CA ALA A 71 -9.01 -5.03 -9.28
C ALA A 71 -7.88 -4.38 -10.11
N GLY A 72 -6.66 -4.95 -10.09
CA GLY A 72 -5.52 -4.37 -10.80
C GLY A 72 -4.86 -3.20 -10.09
N TYR A 73 -5.30 -2.82 -8.89
CA TYR A 73 -4.65 -1.79 -8.09
C TYR A 73 -3.31 -2.31 -7.54
N THR A 74 -2.46 -1.37 -7.12
CA THR A 74 -1.29 -1.65 -6.27
C THR A 74 -1.63 -1.38 -4.82
N SER A 75 -1.07 -2.15 -3.90
CA SER A 75 -1.19 -1.92 -2.46
C SER A 75 0.14 -1.42 -1.89
N VAL A 76 0.12 -0.36 -1.11
CA VAL A 76 1.33 0.17 -0.46
C VAL A 76 1.20 -0.05 1.06
N MET A 77 1.94 -1.01 1.60
CA MET A 77 1.94 -1.28 3.04
C MET A 77 2.58 -0.11 3.79
N SER A 78 1.94 0.42 4.84
CA SER A 78 2.36 1.68 5.45
C SER A 78 2.45 1.63 6.97
N HIS A 79 3.42 2.38 7.49
CA HIS A 79 3.52 2.72 8.91
C HIS A 79 2.42 3.70 9.36
N ARG A 80 2.46 4.06 10.65
CA ARG A 80 1.78 5.23 11.24
C ARG A 80 2.78 6.29 11.70
N SER A 81 2.30 7.49 12.06
CA SER A 81 3.18 8.57 12.55
C SER A 81 3.84 8.23 13.89
N GLY A 82 3.10 7.62 14.82
CA GLY A 82 3.65 6.97 16.02
C GLY A 82 3.90 5.49 15.73
N GLU A 83 5.16 5.07 15.72
CA GLU A 83 5.58 3.67 15.52
C GLU A 83 6.33 3.15 16.73
N THR A 84 6.40 1.83 16.80
CA THR A 84 7.22 1.07 17.77
C THR A 84 8.34 0.33 17.04
N GLU A 85 9.09 -0.50 17.76
CA GLU A 85 10.04 -1.46 17.22
C GLU A 85 9.39 -2.64 16.47
N ASP A 86 8.06 -2.82 16.59
CA ASP A 86 7.32 -3.85 15.86
C ASP A 86 7.59 -3.74 14.37
N ASN A 87 7.81 -4.85 13.68
CA ASN A 87 8.15 -4.88 12.26
C ASN A 87 7.17 -5.68 11.42
N THR A 88 5.97 -5.96 11.94
CA THR A 88 4.92 -6.77 11.30
C THR A 88 4.61 -6.31 9.87
N ILE A 89 4.64 -5.00 9.60
CA ILE A 89 4.35 -4.48 8.26
C ILE A 89 5.42 -4.84 7.21
N ALA A 90 6.64 -5.18 7.61
CA ALA A 90 7.67 -5.69 6.70
C ALA A 90 7.31 -7.11 6.23
N ASP A 91 6.99 -8.00 7.18
CA ASP A 91 6.55 -9.37 6.89
C ASP A 91 5.25 -9.38 6.07
N LEU A 92 4.28 -8.52 6.40
CA LEU A 92 3.03 -8.41 5.62
C LEU A 92 3.26 -7.89 4.20
N ALA A 93 4.19 -6.95 3.98
CA ALA A 93 4.50 -6.45 2.64
C ALA A 93 5.03 -7.57 1.73
N VAL A 94 5.88 -8.45 2.27
CA VAL A 94 6.43 -9.60 1.54
C VAL A 94 5.38 -10.71 1.39
N ALA A 95 4.72 -11.11 2.49
CA ALA A 95 3.74 -12.19 2.50
C ALA A 95 2.56 -11.94 1.55
N LEU A 96 2.15 -10.68 1.39
CA LEU A 96 1.05 -10.29 0.51
C LEU A 96 1.53 -9.80 -0.86
N ASN A 97 2.82 -9.89 -1.16
CA ASN A 97 3.43 -9.43 -2.41
C ASN A 97 2.99 -8.01 -2.81
N THR A 98 3.00 -7.07 -1.86
CA THR A 98 2.56 -5.70 -2.13
C THR A 98 3.49 -4.97 -3.09
N GLY A 99 4.77 -5.38 -3.15
CA GLY A 99 5.82 -4.81 -3.99
C GLY A 99 6.27 -3.40 -3.57
N GLN A 100 5.53 -2.75 -2.67
CA GLN A 100 5.79 -1.41 -2.17
C GLN A 100 5.52 -1.33 -0.68
N ILE A 101 6.38 -0.58 0.03
CA ILE A 101 6.26 -0.28 1.46
C ILE A 101 6.61 1.19 1.72
N LYS A 102 5.82 1.86 2.56
CA LYS A 102 6.03 3.23 3.04
C LYS A 102 6.30 3.19 4.54
N THR A 103 7.56 3.00 4.91
CA THR A 103 7.98 2.84 6.31
C THR A 103 8.84 3.99 6.87
N GLY A 104 8.98 5.10 6.14
CA GLY A 104 9.55 6.35 6.64
C GLY A 104 10.96 6.62 6.16
N SER A 105 11.68 7.51 6.85
CA SER A 105 13.09 7.79 6.53
C SER A 105 13.98 6.65 7.01
N ALA A 106 15.18 6.51 6.42
CA ALA A 106 16.26 5.65 6.92
C ALA A 106 16.94 6.30 8.16
N SER A 107 16.13 6.68 9.13
CA SER A 107 16.52 7.28 10.40
C SER A 107 15.46 6.93 11.46
N ARG A 108 15.84 7.05 12.73
CA ARG A 108 15.05 6.62 13.90
C ARG A 108 14.82 5.10 13.95
N SER A 109 15.00 4.52 15.14
CA SER A 109 14.96 3.07 15.31
C SER A 109 13.58 2.45 15.00
N ASP A 110 12.50 3.20 15.21
CA ASP A 110 11.11 2.78 14.91
C ASP A 110 10.88 2.54 13.40
N ARG A 111 11.61 3.24 12.53
CA ARG A 111 11.59 3.03 11.06
C ARG A 111 12.62 2.00 10.63
N MET A 112 13.83 2.12 11.15
CA MET A 112 14.93 1.21 10.83
C MET A 112 14.63 -0.25 11.19
N ALA A 113 13.81 -0.51 12.22
CA ALA A 113 13.37 -1.86 12.57
C ALA A 113 12.71 -2.59 11.39
N LYS A 114 11.91 -1.88 10.58
CA LYS A 114 11.22 -2.45 9.41
C LYS A 114 12.19 -2.67 8.25
N TYR A 115 13.09 -1.72 7.98
CA TYR A 115 14.14 -1.91 6.96
C TYR A 115 15.06 -3.08 7.30
N ASN A 116 15.51 -3.17 8.55
CA ASN A 116 16.32 -4.29 9.01
C ASN A 116 15.58 -5.63 8.90
N GLN A 117 14.26 -5.63 9.10
CA GLN A 117 13.46 -6.83 8.90
C GLN A 117 13.37 -7.23 7.42
N LEU A 118 13.21 -6.27 6.50
CA LEU A 118 13.25 -6.56 5.07
C LEU A 118 14.60 -7.14 4.62
N LEU A 119 15.71 -6.63 5.16
CA LEU A 119 17.04 -7.20 4.89
C LEU A 119 17.15 -8.65 5.39
N ARG A 120 16.60 -8.97 6.56
CA ARG A 120 16.57 -10.34 7.08
C ARG A 120 15.68 -11.26 6.24
N ILE A 121 14.50 -10.79 5.83
CA ILE A 121 13.60 -11.56 4.97
C ILE A 121 14.26 -11.83 3.61
N GLU A 122 14.95 -10.84 3.03
CA GLU A 122 15.71 -11.02 1.79
C GLU A 122 16.85 -12.04 1.97
N GLU A 123 17.61 -11.95 3.06
CA GLU A 123 18.66 -12.92 3.40
C GLU A 123 18.10 -14.34 3.58
N GLU A 124 16.95 -14.49 4.24
CA GLU A 124 16.27 -15.78 4.48
C GLU A 124 15.72 -16.40 3.18
N LEU A 125 15.13 -15.58 2.31
CA LEU A 125 14.63 -16.02 1.01
C LEU A 125 15.77 -16.35 0.03
N ALA A 126 16.96 -15.77 0.22
CA ALA A 126 18.14 -16.01 -0.61
C ALA A 126 17.80 -15.98 -2.12
N ASP A 127 18.05 -17.08 -2.84
CA ASP A 127 17.89 -17.16 -4.30
C ASP A 127 16.44 -17.03 -4.79
N VAL A 128 15.43 -17.15 -3.90
CA VAL A 128 14.02 -16.96 -4.26
C VAL A 128 13.50 -15.55 -3.95
N ALA A 129 14.34 -14.67 -3.38
CA ALA A 129 13.98 -13.27 -3.19
C ALA A 129 13.78 -12.57 -4.55
N TYR A 130 12.73 -11.76 -4.67
CA TYR A 130 12.44 -10.98 -5.86
C TYR A 130 12.15 -9.53 -5.51
N TYR A 131 13.03 -8.62 -5.95
CA TYR A 131 12.82 -7.18 -5.85
C TYR A 131 12.18 -6.64 -7.14
N PRO A 132 10.91 -6.17 -7.11
CA PRO A 132 10.16 -5.86 -8.33
C PRO A 132 10.63 -4.61 -9.09
N GLN A 133 11.37 -3.69 -8.45
CA GLN A 133 11.82 -2.43 -9.06
C GLN A 133 10.65 -1.69 -9.76
N GLU A 134 10.82 -1.29 -11.01
CA GLU A 134 9.80 -0.60 -11.82
C GLU A 134 8.53 -1.43 -12.02
N LYS A 135 8.61 -2.77 -11.98
CA LYS A 135 7.44 -3.66 -12.09
C LYS A 135 6.53 -3.61 -10.88
N ALA A 136 6.92 -2.91 -9.80
CA ALA A 136 6.05 -2.62 -8.67
C ALA A 136 4.93 -1.62 -9.04
N PHE A 137 5.12 -0.85 -10.12
CA PHE A 137 4.14 0.10 -10.62
C PHE A 137 3.32 -0.52 -11.76
N LYS A 138 2.01 -0.27 -11.76
CA LYS A 138 1.06 -0.70 -12.79
C LYS A 138 0.58 0.50 -13.62
N VAL A 139 1.54 1.26 -14.13
CA VAL A 139 1.33 2.40 -15.04
C VAL A 139 2.05 2.12 -16.35
N ASN A 140 1.58 2.71 -17.44
CA ASN A 140 2.14 2.53 -18.78
C ASN A 140 3.46 3.29 -18.98
#